data_AF-A0A0U5GD88-F1
#
_entry.id   AF-A0A0U5GD88-F1
#
_cell.length_a   1.000
_cell.length_b   1.000
_cell.length_c   1.000
_cell.angle_alpha   90.00
_cell.angle_beta   90.00
_cell.angle_gamma   90.00
#
_symmetry.space_group_name_H-M   'P 1'
#
loop_
_entity.id
_entity.type
_entity.pdbx_description
1 polymer ?
#
loop_
_entity_poly.entity_id
_entity_poly.type
_entity_poly.pdbx_seq_one_letter_code
_entity_poly.pdbx_strand_id
1 'polypeptide(L)'
;MLGNTSKPPLRRLLPAIAQTAAASHVPHNNTKQQRQSLACSSCQKRRTKCSGSPPCDQCIAANAECIFDARRDRRRKFALKTAEHTKDTLIRLIDLLRQGTPYDILKLKAHMESCVSDQEAMERLPLFLTNPGAACYSPSMSFEQAGAHKASSGCFNNV
;
A
#
# COMPACT_ATOMS: atom_id res chain seq x y z
N MET A 1 22.31 -2.93 -39.20
CA MET A 1 22.20 -1.89 -38.17
C MET A 1 21.48 -2.47 -36.95
N LEU A 2 22.21 -3.07 -35.99
CA LEU A 2 21.62 -3.58 -34.75
C LEU A 2 21.97 -2.59 -33.63
N GLY A 3 20.96 -1.85 -33.17
CA GLY A 3 21.08 -0.87 -32.09
C GLY A 3 21.17 -1.58 -30.74
N ASN A 4 22.29 -1.41 -30.06
CA ASN A 4 22.56 -2.01 -28.76
C ASN A 4 21.94 -1.13 -27.66
N THR A 5 20.85 -1.60 -27.02
CA THR A 5 20.20 -0.90 -25.90
C THR A 5 20.85 -1.29 -24.58
N SER A 6 22.05 -0.79 -24.30
CA SER A 6 22.64 -0.92 -22.97
C SER A 6 22.02 0.11 -22.04
N LYS A 7 21.32 -0.37 -21.00
CA LYS A 7 20.84 0.45 -19.89
C LYS A 7 22.04 1.16 -19.26
N PRO A 8 22.01 2.50 -19.08
CA PRO A 8 23.13 3.20 -18.48
C PRO A 8 23.32 2.76 -17.02
N PRO A 9 24.58 2.66 -16.54
CA PRO A 9 24.85 2.24 -15.18
C PRO A 9 24.27 3.23 -14.18
N LEU A 10 23.69 2.70 -13.10
CA LEU A 10 23.16 3.51 -12.00
C LEU A 10 24.31 4.33 -11.39
N ARG A 11 24.08 5.63 -11.19
CA ARG A 11 25.04 6.51 -10.51
C ARG A 11 25.21 6.06 -9.06
N ARG A 12 26.47 5.90 -8.64
CA ARG A 12 26.84 5.76 -7.23
C ARG A 12 26.46 7.06 -6.50
N LEU A 13 25.66 6.93 -5.44
CA LEU A 13 25.36 8.05 -4.55
C LEU A 13 26.59 8.32 -3.68
N LEU A 14 27.03 9.58 -3.62
CA LEU A 14 28.07 10.01 -2.70
C LEU A 14 27.47 10.20 -1.29
N PRO A 15 28.23 9.89 -0.22
CA PRO A 15 27.82 10.18 1.15
C PRO A 15 27.62 11.69 1.34
N ALA A 16 26.65 12.06 2.17
CA ALA A 16 26.38 13.44 2.50
C ALA A 16 27.61 14.05 3.22
N ILE A 17 28.23 15.05 2.61
CA ILE A 17 29.30 15.81 3.25
C ILE A 17 28.65 16.59 4.40
N ALA A 18 28.97 16.23 5.64
CA ALA A 18 28.62 17.02 6.81
C ALA A 18 29.40 18.34 6.74
N GLN A 19 28.75 19.38 6.21
CA GLN A 19 29.34 20.73 6.18
C GLN A 19 29.41 21.25 7.61
N THR A 20 30.62 21.50 8.09
CA THR A 20 30.87 22.25 9.31
C THR A 20 30.37 23.68 9.13
N ALA A 21 29.54 24.13 10.07
CA ALA A 21 28.88 25.42 10.02
C ALA A 21 29.89 26.57 10.21
N ALA A 22 30.22 27.26 9.12
CA ALA A 22 30.84 28.58 9.16
C ALA A 22 30.40 29.38 7.92
N ALA A 23 29.19 29.95 7.95
CA ALA A 23 28.75 30.94 6.98
C ALA A 23 27.80 31.95 7.64
N SER A 24 28.11 33.22 7.39
CA SER A 24 27.49 34.43 7.92
C SER A 24 25.96 34.40 7.97
N HIS A 25 25.41 34.84 9.09
CA HIS A 25 23.98 34.96 9.37
C HIS A 25 23.38 36.15 8.58
N VAL A 26 23.18 35.98 7.27
CA VAL A 26 22.15 36.76 6.57
C VAL A 26 20.81 36.18 7.03
N PRO A 27 19.86 36.98 7.55
CA PRO A 27 18.54 36.48 7.92
C PRO A 27 17.78 36.21 6.61
N HIS A 28 18.05 35.07 5.99
CA HIS A 28 17.10 34.47 5.06
C HIS A 28 15.87 34.16 5.90
N ASN A 29 14.82 34.97 5.71
CA ASN A 29 13.49 34.69 6.22
C ASN A 29 13.05 33.34 5.66
N ASN A 30 13.44 32.28 6.37
CA ASN A 30 13.19 30.90 6.04
C ASN A 30 11.76 30.61 6.47
N THR A 31 10.80 31.31 5.85
CA THR A 31 9.46 30.77 5.66
C THR A 31 9.69 29.51 4.84
N LYS A 32 9.91 28.38 5.54
CA LYS A 32 9.91 27.05 4.95
C LYS A 32 8.64 26.97 4.11
N GLN A 33 8.77 27.22 2.81
CA GLN A 33 7.68 27.06 1.86
C GLN A 33 7.28 25.61 2.01
N GLN A 34 6.18 25.37 2.74
CA GLN A 34 5.67 24.02 2.90
C GLN A 34 5.47 23.51 1.49
N ARG A 35 6.14 22.39 1.17
CA ARG A 35 6.03 21.76 -0.14
C ARG A 35 4.58 21.37 -0.33
N GLN A 36 3.83 22.22 -1.02
CA GLN A 36 2.42 21.99 -1.22
C GLN A 36 2.26 20.77 -2.12
N SER A 37 1.44 19.83 -1.66
CA SER A 37 1.24 18.54 -2.32
C SER A 37 0.43 18.64 -3.62
N LEU A 38 -0.23 19.78 -3.85
CA LEU A 38 -1.10 20.05 -5.00
C LEU A 38 -0.72 21.38 -5.66
N ALA A 39 -0.34 21.34 -6.93
CA ALA A 39 -0.21 22.54 -7.77
C ALA A 39 -1.59 22.94 -8.34
N CYS A 40 -1.80 24.22 -8.64
CA CYS A 40 -3.01 24.68 -9.34
C CYS A 40 -3.11 24.11 -10.76
N SER A 41 -4.31 24.14 -11.35
CA SER A 41 -4.61 23.52 -12.64
C SER A 41 -3.78 24.07 -13.80
N SER A 42 -3.47 25.36 -13.81
CA SER A 42 -2.65 26.03 -14.83
C SER A 42 -1.16 25.68 -14.68
N CYS A 43 -0.61 25.68 -13.47
CA CYS A 43 0.76 25.22 -13.21
C CYS A 43 0.93 23.72 -13.50
N GLN A 44 -0.08 22.89 -13.20
CA GLN A 44 -0.09 21.47 -13.58
C GLN A 44 -0.03 21.30 -15.10
N LYS A 45 -0.86 22.05 -15.86
CA LYS A 45 -0.86 22.02 -17.34
C LYS A 45 0.49 22.48 -17.91
N ARG A 46 1.09 23.51 -17.34
CA ARG A 46 2.38 24.09 -17.78
C ARG A 46 3.61 23.31 -17.29
N ARG A 47 3.45 22.36 -16.37
CA ARG A 47 4.53 21.60 -15.71
C ARG A 47 5.58 22.50 -15.02
N THR A 48 5.14 23.63 -14.47
CA THR A 48 5.99 24.60 -13.76
C THR A 48 5.83 24.47 -12.24
N LYS A 49 6.80 24.99 -11.47
CA LYS A 49 6.70 25.06 -10.00
C LYS A 49 5.52 25.96 -9.62
N CYS A 50 4.69 25.49 -8.69
CA CYS A 50 3.57 26.24 -8.13
C CYS A 50 3.94 26.70 -6.72
N SER A 51 3.70 27.97 -6.38
CA SER A 51 3.89 28.47 -5.00
C SER A 51 2.82 27.93 -4.05
N GLY A 52 1.64 27.60 -4.58
CA GLY A 52 0.61 26.83 -3.88
C GLY A 52 -0.38 27.69 -3.08
N SER A 53 -0.06 28.94 -2.78
CA SER A 53 -1.06 29.91 -2.33
C SER A 53 -1.95 30.32 -3.51
N PRO A 54 -3.29 30.33 -3.39
CA PRO A 54 -4.15 30.95 -4.39
C PRO A 54 -4.26 32.47 -4.18
N PRO A 55 -4.06 33.31 -5.22
CA PRO A 55 -3.50 32.98 -6.53
C PRO A 55 -1.98 32.73 -6.44
N CYS A 56 -1.47 31.75 -7.19
CA CYS A 56 -0.04 31.43 -7.14
C CYS A 56 0.77 32.39 -8.02
N ASP A 57 2.05 32.62 -7.68
CA ASP A 57 2.93 33.64 -8.29
C ASP A 57 2.96 33.53 -9.82
N GLN A 58 3.02 32.29 -10.34
CA GLN A 58 3.03 32.01 -11.77
C GLN A 58 1.71 32.37 -12.47
N CYS A 59 0.58 32.27 -11.76
CA CYS A 59 -0.72 32.65 -12.29
C CYS A 59 -0.90 34.17 -12.27
N ILE A 60 -0.39 34.84 -11.24
CA ILE A 60 -0.36 36.30 -11.18
C ILE A 60 0.46 36.85 -12.35
N ALA A 61 1.70 36.36 -12.52
CA ALA A 61 2.59 36.81 -13.59
C ALA A 61 2.05 36.53 -15.00
N ALA A 62 1.30 35.44 -15.17
CA ALA A 62 0.75 35.06 -16.46
C ALA A 62 -0.70 35.53 -16.68
N ASN A 63 -1.25 36.31 -15.74
CA ASN A 63 -2.66 36.72 -15.70
C ASN A 63 -3.63 35.58 -16.04
N ALA A 64 -3.40 34.41 -15.43
CA ALA A 64 -4.12 33.17 -15.72
C ALA A 64 -4.98 32.74 -14.54
N GLU A 65 -6.06 32.03 -14.83
CA GLU A 65 -6.94 31.48 -13.81
C GLU A 65 -6.21 30.48 -12.90
N CYS A 66 -6.31 30.69 -11.58
CA CYS A 66 -5.61 29.90 -10.56
C CYS A 66 -6.59 29.04 -9.75
N ILE A 67 -6.88 27.83 -10.22
CA ILE A 67 -7.81 26.92 -9.55
C ILE A 67 -7.06 25.74 -8.94
N PHE A 68 -7.24 25.52 -7.64
CA PHE A 68 -6.81 24.31 -6.95
C PHE A 68 -7.95 23.30 -6.89
N ASP A 69 -7.87 22.26 -7.71
CA ASP A 69 -8.87 21.20 -7.76
C ASP A 69 -8.42 19.99 -6.94
N ALA A 70 -8.94 19.87 -5.72
CA ALA A 70 -8.66 18.76 -4.81
C ALA A 70 -9.09 17.39 -5.38
N ARG A 71 -10.04 17.34 -6.33
CA ARG A 71 -10.53 16.08 -6.93
C ARG A 71 -9.51 15.47 -7.88
N ARG A 72 -8.54 16.24 -8.36
CA ARG A 72 -7.46 15.75 -9.23
C ARG A 72 -6.31 15.11 -8.46
N ASP A 73 -6.29 15.24 -7.13
CA ASP A 73 -5.30 14.61 -6.28
C ASP A 73 -5.47 13.09 -6.32
N ARG A 74 -4.63 12.41 -7.12
CA ARG A 74 -4.66 10.95 -7.28
C ARG A 74 -4.46 10.22 -5.95
N ARG A 75 -3.73 10.82 -4.99
CA ARG A 75 -3.54 10.22 -3.65
C ARG A 75 -4.86 10.17 -2.89
N ARG A 76 -5.64 11.25 -2.92
CA ARG A 76 -6.98 11.28 -2.30
C ARG A 76 -7.94 10.31 -2.96
N LYS A 77 -7.83 10.09 -4.28
CA LYS A 77 -8.66 9.08 -4.98
C LYS A 77 -8.42 7.66 -4.47
N PHE A 78 -7.17 7.28 -4.21
CA PHE A 78 -6.87 5.96 -3.64
C PHE A 78 -7.44 5.83 -2.22
N ALA A 79 -7.16 6.82 -1.36
CA ALA A 79 -7.67 6.81 0.02
C ALA A 79 -9.22 6.75 0.08
N LEU A 80 -9.90 7.49 -0.81
CA LEU A 80 -11.36 7.44 -0.92
C LEU A 80 -11.85 6.06 -1.35
N LYS A 81 -11.25 5.46 -2.39
CA LYS A 81 -11.61 4.12 -2.84
C LYS A 81 -11.39 3.05 -1.77
N THR A 82 -10.29 3.14 -1.02
CA THR A 82 -10.03 2.24 0.11
C THR A 82 -11.10 2.42 1.18
N ALA A 83 -11.46 3.66 1.53
CA ALA A 83 -12.52 3.93 2.51
C ALA A 83 -13.89 3.42 2.05
N GLU A 84 -14.24 3.61 0.77
CA GLU A 84 -15.46 3.07 0.15
C GLU A 84 -15.48 1.53 0.23
N HIS A 85 -14.38 0.87 -0.13
CA HIS A 85 -14.28 -0.58 -0.09
C HIS A 85 -14.39 -1.15 1.34
N THR A 86 -13.76 -0.48 2.32
CA THR A 86 -13.89 -0.84 3.74
C THR A 86 -15.34 -0.68 4.21
N LYS A 87 -15.99 0.43 3.84
CA LYS A 87 -17.41 0.67 4.15
C LYS A 87 -18.30 -0.45 3.61
N ASP A 88 -18.14 -0.83 2.34
CA ASP A 88 -18.93 -1.89 1.72
C ASP A 88 -18.73 -3.24 2.41
N THR A 89 -17.49 -3.53 2.83
CA THR A 89 -17.17 -4.76 3.58
C THR A 89 -17.84 -4.78 4.94
N LEU A 90 -17.85 -3.65 5.67
CA LEU A 90 -18.53 -3.54 6.96
C LEU A 90 -20.05 -3.70 6.82
N ILE A 91 -20.66 -3.13 5.76
CA ILE A 91 -22.09 -3.29 5.49
C ILE A 91 -22.42 -4.78 5.28
N ARG A 92 -21.66 -5.47 4.42
CA ARG A 92 -21.87 -6.91 4.18
C ARG A 92 -21.68 -7.76 5.45
N LEU A 93 -20.71 -7.41 6.30
CA LEU A 93 -20.51 -8.09 7.57
C LEU A 93 -21.73 -7.93 8.50
N ILE A 94 -22.25 -6.71 8.61
CA ILE A 94 -23.46 -6.43 9.40
C ILE A 94 -24.65 -7.22 8.86
N ASP A 95 -24.81 -7.28 7.54
CA ASP A 95 -25.90 -8.05 6.92
C ASP A 95 -25.79 -9.55 7.23
N LEU A 96 -24.58 -10.13 7.15
CA LEU A 96 -24.34 -11.53 7.54
C LEU A 96 -24.66 -11.76 9.02
N LEU A 97 -24.28 -10.86 9.92
CA LEU A 97 -24.56 -11.01 11.35
C LEU A 97 -26.06 -10.87 11.68
N ARG A 98 -26.81 -10.10 10.90
CA ARG A 98 -28.25 -9.87 11.14
C ARG A 98 -29.15 -10.89 10.46
N GLN A 99 -28.78 -11.35 9.26
CA GLN A 99 -29.64 -12.14 8.38
C GLN A 99 -29.05 -13.52 8.06
N GLY A 100 -27.75 -13.71 8.31
CA GLY A 100 -27.07 -14.96 8.03
C GLY A 100 -27.55 -16.10 8.92
N THR A 101 -27.39 -17.31 8.42
CA THR A 101 -27.71 -18.51 9.19
C THR A 101 -26.64 -18.74 10.27
N PRO A 102 -26.93 -19.53 11.33
CA PRO A 102 -25.91 -19.93 12.29
C PRO A 102 -24.70 -20.60 11.62
N TYR A 103 -24.92 -21.31 10.50
CA TYR A 103 -23.86 -21.90 9.71
C TYR A 103 -22.93 -20.85 9.08
N ASP A 104 -23.49 -19.76 8.53
CA ASP A 104 -22.69 -18.67 7.94
C ASP A 104 -21.80 -17.99 8.98
N ILE A 105 -22.32 -17.78 10.19
CA ILE A 105 -21.58 -17.19 11.31
C ILE A 105 -20.44 -18.13 11.75
N LEU A 106 -20.72 -19.43 11.90
CA LEU A 106 -19.70 -20.42 12.25
C LEU A 106 -18.62 -20.52 11.16
N LYS A 107 -19.01 -20.47 9.89
CA LYS A 107 -18.08 -20.49 8.75
C LYS A 107 -17.21 -19.25 8.72
N LEU A 108 -17.77 -18.07 9.00
CA LEU A 108 -17.01 -16.83 9.15
C LEU A 108 -16.01 -16.94 10.30
N LYS A 109 -16.44 -17.45 11.46
CA LYS A 109 -15.56 -17.67 12.62
C LYS A 109 -14.40 -18.59 12.28
N ALA A 110 -14.67 -19.75 11.69
CA ALA A 110 -13.64 -20.71 11.29
C ALA A 110 -12.67 -20.11 10.25
N HIS A 111 -13.18 -19.33 9.29
CA HIS A 111 -12.35 -18.62 8.32
C HIS A 111 -11.43 -17.60 9.01
N MET A 112 -11.94 -16.81 9.96
CA MET A 112 -11.14 -15.86 10.73
C MET A 112 -10.07 -16.55 11.58
N GLU A 113 -10.43 -17.64 12.25
CA GLU A 113 -9.49 -18.45 13.05
C GLU A 113 -8.42 -19.13 12.19
N SER A 114 -8.65 -19.30 10.88
CA SER A 114 -7.65 -19.83 9.94
C SER A 114 -6.64 -18.80 9.43
N CYS A 115 -6.89 -17.50 9.64
CA CYS A 115 -5.98 -16.44 9.22
C CYS A 115 -4.79 -16.37 10.21
N VAL A 116 -3.57 -16.29 9.69
CA VAL A 116 -2.35 -16.29 10.53
C VAL A 116 -2.07 -14.89 11.08
N SER A 117 -2.66 -13.85 10.49
CA SER A 117 -2.50 -12.45 10.91
C SER A 117 -3.74 -11.61 10.64
N ASP A 118 -3.84 -10.49 11.35
CA ASP A 118 -4.89 -9.49 11.12
C ASP A 118 -4.85 -8.94 9.68
N GLN A 119 -3.65 -8.75 9.13
CA GLN A 119 -3.48 -8.29 7.76
C GLN A 119 -4.06 -9.29 6.75
N GLU A 120 -3.80 -10.59 6.96
CA GLU A 120 -4.37 -11.64 6.14
C GLU A 120 -5.89 -11.70 6.28
N ALA A 121 -6.42 -11.58 7.50
CA ALA A 121 -7.86 -11.53 7.74
C ALA A 121 -8.52 -10.36 7.02
N MET A 122 -7.90 -9.17 7.03
CA MET A 122 -8.38 -7.99 6.31
C MET A 122 -8.42 -8.19 4.79
N GLU A 123 -7.45 -8.91 4.21
CA GLU A 123 -7.41 -9.19 2.78
C GLU A 123 -8.43 -10.27 2.35
N ARG A 124 -8.65 -11.28 3.20
CA ARG A 124 -9.52 -12.41 2.86
C ARG A 124 -11.00 -12.18 3.19
N LEU A 125 -11.30 -11.33 4.19
CA LEU A 125 -12.68 -11.05 4.62
C LEU A 125 -13.60 -10.53 3.50
N PRO A 126 -13.21 -9.55 2.66
CA PRO A 126 -14.05 -9.09 1.56
C PRO A 126 -14.39 -10.20 0.55
N LEU A 127 -13.45 -11.13 0.32
CA LEU A 127 -13.65 -12.29 -0.57
C LEU A 127 -14.65 -13.27 0.02
N PHE A 128 -14.54 -13.55 1.32
CA PHE A 128 -15.50 -14.40 2.04
C PHE A 128 -16.92 -13.84 1.96
N LEU A 129 -17.09 -12.55 2.23
CA LEU A 129 -18.41 -11.90 2.27
C LEU A 129 -19.07 -11.71 0.91
N THR A 130 -18.31 -11.72 -0.19
CA THR A 130 -18.87 -11.60 -1.55
C THR A 130 -19.36 -12.92 -2.11
N ASN A 131 -18.83 -14.05 -1.62
CA ASN A 131 -19.24 -15.39 -2.04
C ASN A 131 -19.34 -16.36 -0.84
N PRO A 132 -20.36 -16.25 0.02
CA PRO A 132 -20.53 -17.16 1.15
C PRO A 132 -20.74 -18.62 0.70
N GLY A 133 -21.23 -18.84 -0.53
CA GLY A 133 -21.45 -20.16 -1.14
C GLY A 133 -20.27 -20.78 -1.88
N ALA A 134 -19.16 -20.07 -2.13
CA ALA A 134 -18.05 -20.55 -2.97
C ALA A 134 -16.89 -21.19 -2.18
N ALA A 135 -17.06 -21.50 -0.90
CA ALA A 135 -16.02 -22.18 -0.13
C ALA A 135 -15.99 -23.69 -0.45
N CYS A 136 -15.59 -24.01 -1.67
CA CYS A 136 -14.93 -25.25 -2.05
C CYS A 136 -13.70 -24.89 -2.89
N TYR A 137 -12.73 -24.22 -2.25
CA TYR A 137 -11.37 -24.16 -2.79
C TYR A 137 -10.43 -24.69 -1.71
N SER A 138 -10.22 -26.00 -1.76
CA SER A 138 -9.06 -26.65 -1.15
C SER A 138 -7.85 -26.35 -2.04
N PRO A 139 -6.78 -25.71 -1.52
CA PRO A 139 -5.46 -25.89 -2.13
C PRO A 139 -4.98 -27.29 -1.76
N SER A 140 -5.47 -28.29 -2.51
CA SER A 140 -4.80 -29.58 -2.60
C SER A 140 -3.59 -29.40 -3.53
N MET A 141 -2.45 -29.05 -2.96
CA MET A 141 -1.16 -29.29 -3.61
C MET A 141 -0.26 -29.98 -2.60
N SER A 142 -0.12 -31.27 -2.87
CA SER A 142 0.76 -32.28 -2.31
C SER A 142 2.21 -31.81 -2.22
N PHE A 143 2.90 -32.19 -1.15
CA PHE A 143 4.30 -32.59 -1.27
C PHE A 143 4.53 -33.83 -0.42
N GLU A 144 5.12 -34.83 -1.07
CA GLU A 144 5.20 -36.23 -0.68
C GLU A 144 6.04 -36.52 0.57
N GLN A 145 5.67 -37.63 1.21
CA GLN A 145 6.31 -38.30 2.33
C GLN A 145 7.60 -39.05 1.94
N ALA A 146 8.58 -39.05 2.84
CA ALA A 146 9.40 -40.21 3.23
C ALA A 146 10.21 -39.80 4.47
N GLY A 147 10.39 -40.57 5.54
CA GLY A 147 10.01 -41.93 5.87
C GLY A 147 10.50 -42.20 7.30
N ALA A 148 9.74 -42.98 8.06
CA ALA A 148 10.10 -43.41 9.40
C ALA A 148 11.27 -44.42 9.35
N HIS A 149 12.32 -44.21 10.14
CA HIS A 149 13.28 -45.25 10.50
C HIS A 149 13.20 -45.55 11.99
N LYS A 150 12.87 -46.82 12.25
CA LYS A 150 12.76 -47.53 13.53
C LYS A 150 13.89 -47.21 14.50
N ALA A 151 13.51 -46.95 15.76
CA ALA A 151 14.35 -47.26 16.90
C ALA A 151 14.50 -48.79 16.99
N SER A 152 15.73 -49.29 16.88
CA SER A 152 16.09 -50.67 17.18
C SER A 152 17.16 -50.67 18.25
N SER A 153 16.81 -51.28 19.37
CA SER A 153 17.66 -51.75 20.46
C SER A 153 18.92 -52.45 19.95
N GLY A 154 20.08 -52.05 20.48
CA GLY A 154 21.33 -52.80 20.39
C GLY A 154 21.78 -53.23 21.77
N CYS A 155 21.41 -54.46 22.16
CA CYS A 155 22.15 -55.24 23.15
C CYS A 155 23.34 -55.87 22.43
N PHE A 156 24.56 -55.63 22.90
CA PHE A 156 25.72 -56.47 22.57
C PHE A 156 26.08 -57.30 23.82
N ASN A 157 26.08 -58.61 23.65
CA ASN A 157 26.44 -59.61 24.66
C ASN A 157 27.94 -60.00 24.54
N ASN A 158 28.53 -60.29 25.70
CA ASN A 158 29.56 -61.29 26.05
C ASN A 158 30.83 -61.46 25.20
N VAL A 159 31.99 -61.37 25.86
CA VAL A 159 32.83 -62.51 26.29
C VAL A 159 33.49 -62.16 27.62
#